data_AF-A0A374ARN4-F1
#
_entry.id   AF-A0A374ARN4-F1
#
_cell.length_a   1.000
_cell.length_b   1.000
_cell.length_c   1.000
_cell.angle_alpha   90.00
_cell.angle_beta   90.00
_cell.angle_gamma   90.00
#
_symmetry.space_group_name_H-M   'P 1'
#
loop_
_entity.id
_entity.type
_entity.pdbx_description
1 polymer ?
#
loop_
_entity_poly.entity_id
_entity_poly.type
_entity_poly.pdbx_seq_one_letter_code
_entity_poly.pdbx_strand_id
1 'polypeptide(L)'
;MKKKLSDFRQKMREDKKGFTLVELIVVLVILAILIALLVPTLTGYIDNANKKKVASEGRQILMAAKTIAADDYNSDEATKNLCGKTINTLKISAAGAAADDPTIEKLSEVKDSKYTNVSITFDADGTVSKLVYTGKKFTATFDGSAWSTTKN
;
A
#
# COMPACT_ATOMS: atom_id res chain seq x y z
N MET A 1 -0.35 -57.99 39.33
CA MET A 1 -0.46 -57.01 38.21
C MET A 1 -1.07 -55.66 38.59
N LYS A 2 -2.07 -55.58 39.49
CA LYS A 2 -2.72 -54.30 39.86
C LYS A 2 -1.80 -53.22 40.46
N LYS A 3 -0.73 -53.63 41.18
CA LYS A 3 0.24 -52.72 41.84
C LYS A 3 1.12 -51.93 40.85
N LYS A 4 1.53 -52.52 39.73
CA LYS A 4 2.33 -51.80 38.71
C LYS A 4 1.54 -50.70 37.99
N LEU A 5 0.22 -50.84 37.89
CA LEU A 5 -0.64 -49.88 37.22
C LEU A 5 -1.01 -48.67 38.11
N SER A 6 -1.06 -48.86 39.44
CA SER A 6 -1.20 -47.75 40.38
C SER A 6 0.05 -46.89 40.44
N ASP A 7 1.23 -47.52 40.46
CA ASP A 7 2.51 -46.83 40.58
C ASP A 7 2.82 -46.01 39.32
N PHE A 8 2.47 -46.53 38.13
CA PHE A 8 2.61 -45.79 36.87
C PHE A 8 1.70 -44.55 36.79
N ARG A 9 0.45 -44.65 37.30
CA ARG A 9 -0.48 -43.50 37.37
C ARG A 9 -0.09 -42.47 38.42
N GLN A 10 0.59 -42.87 39.48
CA GLN A 10 1.11 -41.95 40.48
C GLN A 10 2.32 -41.16 39.96
N LYS A 11 3.27 -41.85 39.30
CA LYS A 11 4.44 -41.22 38.68
C LYS A 11 4.06 -40.19 37.60
N MET A 12 3.07 -40.50 36.77
CA MET A 12 2.51 -39.57 35.76
C MET A 12 1.82 -38.32 36.36
N ARG A 13 1.44 -38.31 37.64
CA ARG A 13 0.86 -37.13 38.31
C ARG A 13 1.92 -36.28 39.01
N GLU A 14 2.99 -36.90 39.51
CA GLU A 14 4.12 -36.20 40.12
C GLU A 14 4.96 -35.43 39.08
N ASP A 15 5.01 -35.92 37.84
CA ASP A 15 5.72 -35.26 36.73
C ASP A 15 4.94 -34.08 36.10
N LYS A 16 3.68 -33.85 36.51
CA LYS A 16 2.92 -32.66 36.09
C LYS A 16 3.11 -31.52 37.07
N LYS A 17 4.31 -30.93 37.09
CA LYS A 17 4.51 -29.61 37.67
C LYS A 17 3.73 -28.59 36.82
N GLY A 18 2.56 -28.19 37.30
CA GLY A 18 1.74 -27.17 36.68
C GLY A 18 2.39 -25.79 36.82
N PHE A 19 2.27 -24.96 35.79
CA PHE A 19 2.61 -23.54 35.84
C PHE A 19 1.71 -22.87 36.89
N THR A 20 2.26 -22.04 37.77
CA THR A 20 1.43 -21.37 38.77
C THR A 20 0.62 -20.25 38.10
N LEU A 21 -0.61 -20.01 38.55
CA LEU A 21 -1.40 -18.88 38.05
C LEU A 21 -0.72 -17.54 38.32
N VAL A 22 0.11 -17.47 39.37
CA VAL A 22 0.88 -16.28 39.75
C VAL A 22 1.99 -15.99 38.74
N GLU A 23 2.72 -17.00 38.26
CA GLU A 23 3.72 -16.80 37.20
C GLU A 23 3.07 -16.28 35.91
N LEU A 24 1.87 -16.77 35.59
CA LEU A 24 1.17 -16.36 34.37
C LEU A 24 0.66 -14.91 34.46
N ILE A 25 0.09 -14.51 35.60
CA ILE A 25 -0.46 -13.16 35.76
C ILE A 25 0.65 -12.10 35.76
N VAL A 26 1.81 -12.36 36.38
CA VAL A 26 2.94 -11.42 36.38
C VAL A 26 3.45 -11.18 34.95
N VAL A 27 3.54 -12.23 34.13
CA VAL A 27 3.96 -12.11 32.73
C VAL A 27 2.94 -11.29 31.92
N LEU A 28 1.64 -11.56 32.08
CA LEU A 28 0.59 -10.79 31.40
C LEU A 28 0.59 -9.31 31.80
N VAL A 29 0.86 -9.00 33.08
CA VAL A 29 0.98 -7.63 33.56
C VAL A 29 2.17 -6.92 32.89
N ILE A 30 3.33 -7.57 32.82
CA ILE A 30 4.51 -6.99 32.16
C ILE A 30 4.26 -6.80 30.66
N LEU A 31 3.67 -7.79 29.98
CA LEU A 31 3.30 -7.67 28.56
C LEU A 31 2.32 -6.53 28.30
N ALA A 32 1.33 -6.34 29.19
CA ALA A 32 0.37 -5.25 29.08
C ALA A 32 1.06 -3.88 29.18
N ILE A 33 1.99 -3.71 30.12
CA ILE A 33 2.77 -2.46 30.28
C ILE A 33 3.62 -2.18 29.03
N LEU A 34 4.28 -3.20 28.48
CA LEU A 34 5.10 -3.05 27.27
C LEU A 34 4.25 -2.65 26.06
N ILE A 35 3.11 -3.33 25.84
CA ILE A 35 2.19 -3.01 24.75
C ILE A 35 1.66 -1.58 24.89
N ALA A 36 1.28 -1.16 26.09
CA ALA A 36 0.74 0.18 26.34
C ALA A 36 1.70 1.30 25.93
N LEU A 37 2.99 1.15 26.17
CA LEU A 37 4.01 2.13 25.76
C LEU A 37 4.37 2.03 24.28
N LEU A 38 4.37 0.81 23.72
CA LEU A 38 4.86 0.55 22.37
C LEU A 38 3.85 0.93 21.28
N VAL A 39 2.57 0.60 21.45
CA VAL A 39 1.52 0.79 20.44
C VAL A 39 1.44 2.23 19.88
N PRO A 40 1.39 3.31 20.69
CA PRO A 40 1.24 4.66 20.14
C PRO A 40 2.38 5.05 19.20
N THR A 41 3.62 4.71 19.55
CA THR A 41 4.79 5.01 18.69
C THR A 41 4.69 4.26 17.35
N LEU A 42 4.37 2.96 17.38
CA LEU A 42 4.24 2.14 16.18
C LEU A 42 3.15 2.66 15.23
N THR A 43 2.01 3.12 15.76
CA THR A 43 0.93 3.65 14.92
C THR A 43 1.38 4.88 14.11
N GLY A 44 2.16 5.78 14.71
CA GLY A 44 2.70 6.95 14.01
C GLY A 44 3.73 6.58 12.92
N TYR A 45 4.60 5.61 13.18
CA TYR A 45 5.55 5.10 12.18
C TYR A 45 4.83 4.43 11.00
N ILE A 46 3.78 3.65 11.27
CA ILE A 46 2.96 3.02 10.23
C ILE A 46 2.27 4.08 9.36
N ASP A 47 1.68 5.10 9.97
CA ASP A 47 1.03 6.18 9.22
C ASP A 47 2.05 6.97 8.37
N ASN A 48 3.25 7.26 8.90
CA ASN A 48 4.33 7.88 8.12
C ASN A 48 4.83 7.00 6.96
N ALA A 49 4.97 5.69 7.18
CA ALA A 49 5.37 4.74 6.16
C ALA A 49 4.30 4.68 5.04
N ASN A 50 3.02 4.65 5.41
CA ASN A 50 1.92 4.70 4.44
C ASN A 50 1.91 6.01 3.66
N LYS A 51 2.16 7.16 4.31
CA LYS A 51 2.25 8.47 3.67
C LYS A 51 3.38 8.51 2.62
N LYS A 52 4.56 7.99 2.96
CA LYS A 52 5.69 7.89 2.04
C LYS A 52 5.42 6.91 0.89
N LYS A 53 4.76 5.79 1.19
CA LYS A 53 4.38 4.78 0.20
C LYS A 53 3.48 5.38 -0.89
N VAL A 54 2.39 6.05 -0.51
CA VAL A 54 1.46 6.62 -1.51
C VAL A 54 2.13 7.73 -2.33
N ALA A 55 3.04 8.51 -1.74
CA ALA A 55 3.80 9.51 -2.48
C ALA A 55 4.81 8.86 -3.45
N SER A 56 5.40 7.72 -3.10
CA SER A 56 6.30 6.96 -3.98
C SER A 56 5.54 6.33 -5.15
N GLU A 57 4.44 5.63 -4.87
CA GLU A 57 3.57 5.03 -5.90
C GLU A 57 3.01 6.11 -6.83
N GLY A 58 2.57 7.25 -6.29
CA GLY A 58 2.13 8.39 -7.09
C GLY A 58 3.23 8.94 -8.03
N ARG A 59 4.49 8.99 -7.59
CA ARG A 59 5.61 9.41 -8.44
C ARG A 59 5.92 8.42 -9.55
N GLN A 60 5.82 7.12 -9.28
CA GLN A 60 5.96 6.08 -10.31
C GLN A 60 4.90 6.25 -11.40
N ILE A 61 3.65 6.49 -10.99
CA ILE A 61 2.55 6.79 -11.92
C ILE A 61 2.82 8.08 -12.68
N LEU A 62 3.28 9.15 -12.01
CA LEU A 62 3.57 10.42 -12.67
C LEU A 62 4.62 10.26 -13.78
N MET A 63 5.70 9.52 -13.52
CA MET A 63 6.75 9.29 -14.51
C MET A 63 6.21 8.47 -15.69
N ALA A 64 5.49 7.37 -15.41
CA ALA A 64 4.86 6.54 -16.43
C ALA A 64 3.86 7.33 -17.30
N ALA A 65 3.02 8.15 -16.66
CA ALA A 65 2.04 8.99 -17.33
C ALA A 65 2.70 10.04 -18.22
N LYS A 66 3.79 10.67 -17.77
CA LYS A 66 4.57 11.61 -18.59
C LYS A 66 5.20 10.94 -19.80
N THR A 67 5.75 9.74 -19.64
CA THR A 67 6.32 8.97 -20.76
C THR A 67 5.25 8.70 -21.82
N ILE A 68 4.11 8.14 -21.40
CA ILE A 68 3.03 7.78 -22.34
C ILE A 68 2.36 9.02 -22.96
N ALA A 69 2.23 10.11 -22.20
CA ALA A 69 1.68 11.35 -22.73
C ALA A 69 2.62 12.04 -23.73
N ALA A 70 3.94 11.88 -23.59
CA ALA A 70 4.89 12.38 -24.59
C ALA A 70 4.73 11.63 -25.93
N ASP A 71 4.53 10.31 -25.87
CA ASP A 71 4.25 9.51 -27.06
C ASP A 71 2.89 9.88 -27.68
N ASP A 72 1.85 10.04 -26.85
CA ASP A 72 0.52 10.49 -27.29
C ASP A 72 0.56 11.89 -27.93
N TYR A 73 1.34 12.82 -27.37
CA TYR A 73 1.46 14.17 -27.91
C TYR A 73 2.03 14.20 -29.34
N ASN A 74 2.90 13.24 -29.68
CA ASN A 74 3.48 13.08 -31.01
C ASN A 74 2.56 12.35 -32.01
N SER A 75 1.42 11.83 -31.57
CA SER A 75 0.43 11.20 -32.44
C SER A 75 -0.44 12.23 -33.17
N ASP A 76 -1.17 11.77 -34.18
CA ASP A 76 -2.10 12.62 -34.94
C ASP A 76 -3.12 13.30 -34.00
N GLU A 77 -3.38 14.59 -34.20
CA GLU A 77 -4.30 15.38 -33.35
C GLU A 77 -5.70 14.73 -33.21
N ALA A 78 -6.17 14.04 -34.24
CA ALA A 78 -7.47 13.37 -34.23
C ALA A 78 -7.50 12.08 -33.38
N THR A 79 -6.34 11.50 -33.03
CA THR A 79 -6.23 10.19 -32.36
C THR A 79 -5.76 10.30 -30.91
N LYS A 80 -5.16 11.43 -30.51
CA LYS A 80 -4.72 11.73 -29.13
C LYS A 80 -5.75 11.32 -28.08
N ASN A 81 -5.34 10.47 -27.15
CA ASN A 81 -6.22 9.90 -26.13
C ASN A 81 -5.89 10.37 -24.70
N LEU A 82 -4.85 11.17 -24.51
CA LEU A 82 -4.44 11.74 -23.21
C LEU A 82 -4.47 13.26 -23.20
N CYS A 83 -3.94 13.91 -24.24
CA CYS A 83 -3.80 15.38 -24.30
C CYS A 83 -5.15 16.10 -24.07
N GLY A 84 -5.17 17.04 -23.11
CA GLY A 84 -6.36 17.81 -22.73
C GLY A 84 -7.45 17.01 -22.02
N LYS A 85 -7.17 15.78 -21.56
CA LYS A 85 -8.17 14.89 -20.93
C LYS A 85 -7.81 14.59 -19.48
N THR A 86 -8.81 14.11 -18.75
CA THR A 86 -8.63 13.48 -17.44
C THR A 86 -8.94 12.00 -17.55
N ILE A 87 -8.01 11.16 -17.09
CA ILE A 87 -8.17 9.71 -17.05
C ILE A 87 -8.29 9.24 -15.60
N ASN A 88 -9.08 8.17 -15.39
CA ASN A 88 -9.30 7.59 -14.06
C ASN A 88 -8.87 6.10 -14.00
N THR A 89 -7.98 5.69 -14.90
CA THR A 89 -7.45 4.33 -15.00
C THR A 89 -5.99 4.38 -15.44
N LEU A 90 -5.20 3.40 -15.00
CA LEU A 90 -3.81 3.23 -15.41
C LEU A 90 -3.66 2.28 -16.61
N LYS A 91 -4.75 1.66 -17.07
CA LYS A 91 -4.76 0.72 -18.21
C LYS A 91 -4.88 1.45 -19.56
N ILE A 92 -4.06 2.47 -19.75
CA ILE A 92 -4.03 3.30 -20.97
C ILE A 92 -2.61 3.32 -21.51
N SER A 93 -2.50 3.19 -22.83
CA SER A 93 -1.28 3.40 -23.63
C SER A 93 -1.48 4.63 -24.52
N ALA A 94 -0.42 5.08 -25.17
CA ALA A 94 -0.49 6.21 -26.10
C ALA A 94 -1.45 5.92 -27.27
N ALA A 95 -1.98 6.96 -27.92
CA ALA A 95 -2.77 6.78 -29.13
C ALA A 95 -2.00 5.99 -30.21
N GLY A 96 -2.70 5.06 -30.87
CA GLY A 96 -2.12 4.21 -31.92
C GLY A 96 -1.22 3.07 -31.42
N ALA A 97 -1.09 2.91 -30.10
CA ALA A 97 -0.31 1.83 -29.49
C ALA A 97 -0.80 0.43 -29.91
N ALA A 98 0.14 -0.48 -30.14
CA ALA A 98 -0.13 -1.89 -30.36
C ALA A 98 -0.65 -2.57 -29.08
N ALA A 99 -1.24 -3.77 -29.21
CA ALA A 99 -1.80 -4.49 -28.06
C ALA A 99 -0.78 -4.81 -26.96
N ASP A 100 0.50 -4.91 -27.33
CA ASP A 100 1.60 -5.27 -26.43
C ASP A 100 2.31 -4.06 -25.83
N ASP A 101 1.99 -2.84 -26.29
CA ASP A 101 2.62 -1.62 -25.81
C ASP A 101 2.29 -1.36 -24.34
N PRO A 102 3.25 -0.85 -23.57
CA PRO A 102 3.10 -0.76 -22.13
C PRO A 102 2.07 0.31 -21.74
N THR A 103 1.16 -0.06 -20.85
CA THR A 103 0.23 0.87 -20.22
C THR A 103 0.90 1.63 -19.07
N ILE A 104 0.26 2.71 -18.58
CA ILE A 104 0.72 3.43 -17.38
C ILE A 104 0.85 2.47 -16.18
N GLU A 105 -0.06 1.51 -16.04
CA GLU A 105 0.00 0.46 -15.01
C GLU A 105 1.27 -0.39 -15.13
N LYS A 106 1.62 -0.79 -16.35
CA LYS A 106 2.78 -1.65 -16.59
C LYS A 106 4.10 -0.91 -16.40
N LEU A 107 4.17 0.36 -16.79
CA LEU A 107 5.35 1.21 -16.58
C LEU A 107 5.52 1.66 -15.12
N SER A 108 4.42 1.93 -14.41
CA SER A 108 4.47 2.38 -13.02
C SER A 108 4.62 1.23 -12.02
N GLU A 109 4.33 -0.01 -12.44
CA GLU A 109 4.23 -1.20 -11.58
C GLU A 109 3.16 -1.08 -10.47
N VAL A 110 2.26 -0.09 -10.59
CA VAL A 110 1.17 0.14 -9.63
C VAL A 110 -0.12 -0.50 -10.14
N LYS A 111 -0.43 -1.68 -9.60
CA LYS A 111 -1.65 -2.42 -9.94
C LYS A 111 -2.92 -1.79 -9.39
N ASP A 112 -4.04 -2.04 -10.05
CA ASP A 112 -5.40 -1.63 -9.62
C ASP A 112 -5.72 -1.95 -8.15
N SER A 113 -5.29 -3.12 -7.65
CA SER A 113 -5.47 -3.54 -6.25
C SER A 113 -4.79 -2.66 -5.19
N LYS A 114 -3.88 -1.76 -5.59
CA LYS A 114 -3.10 -0.91 -4.66
C LYS A 114 -3.82 0.39 -4.31
N TYR A 115 -4.73 0.85 -5.15
CA TYR A 115 -5.44 2.11 -4.99
C TYR A 115 -6.96 1.94 -4.96
N THR A 116 -7.63 2.93 -4.41
CA THR A 116 -9.10 3.05 -4.41
C THR A 116 -9.58 4.04 -5.46
N ASN A 117 -8.76 5.06 -5.73
CA ASN A 117 -9.01 6.05 -6.77
C ASN A 117 -7.69 6.53 -7.35
N VAL A 118 -7.67 6.73 -8.67
CA VAL A 118 -6.57 7.37 -9.38
C VAL A 118 -7.15 8.32 -10.41
N SER A 119 -6.61 9.52 -10.52
CA SER A 119 -7.03 10.50 -11.52
C SER A 119 -5.81 11.26 -12.02
N ILE A 120 -5.66 11.38 -13.33
CA ILE A 120 -4.55 12.11 -13.96
C ILE A 120 -5.15 13.06 -14.98
N THR A 121 -4.86 14.35 -14.84
CA THR A 121 -5.26 15.41 -15.76
C THR A 121 -4.06 15.83 -16.58
N PHE A 122 -4.23 15.82 -17.89
CA PHE A 122 -3.26 16.30 -18.86
C PHE A 122 -3.77 17.59 -19.49
N ASP A 123 -2.87 18.56 -19.64
CA ASP A 123 -3.12 19.76 -20.42
C ASP A 123 -3.06 19.45 -21.92
N ALA A 124 -3.44 20.42 -22.76
CA ALA A 124 -3.50 20.23 -24.22
C ALA A 124 -2.12 19.91 -24.85
N ASP A 125 -1.04 20.25 -24.16
CA ASP A 125 0.35 19.97 -24.54
C ASP A 125 0.85 18.58 -24.07
N GLY A 126 -0.02 17.78 -23.43
CA GLY A 126 0.35 16.48 -22.85
C GLY A 126 1.04 16.59 -21.48
N THR A 127 1.20 17.79 -20.92
CA THR A 127 1.78 17.98 -19.58
C THR A 127 0.80 17.51 -18.51
N VAL A 128 1.29 16.74 -17.53
CA VAL A 128 0.48 16.34 -16.37
C VAL A 128 0.30 17.53 -15.43
N SER A 129 -0.89 18.15 -15.44
CA SER A 129 -1.24 19.28 -14.56
C SER A 129 -1.78 18.87 -13.21
N LYS A 130 -2.35 17.67 -13.10
CA LYS A 130 -2.80 17.12 -11.81
C LYS A 130 -2.71 15.61 -11.78
N LEU A 131 -2.29 15.06 -10.65
CA LEU A 131 -2.40 13.63 -10.37
C LEU A 131 -2.92 13.42 -8.95
N VAL A 132 -3.95 12.60 -8.80
CA VAL A 132 -4.50 12.17 -7.52
C VAL A 132 -4.36 10.67 -7.41
N TYR A 133 -3.66 10.19 -6.39
CA TYR A 133 -3.49 8.77 -6.08
C TYR A 133 -3.99 8.49 -4.66
N THR A 134 -5.08 7.73 -4.55
CA THR A 134 -5.78 7.46 -3.28
C THR A 134 -5.51 6.03 -2.85
N GLY A 135 -4.61 5.85 -1.88
CA GLY A 135 -4.42 4.57 -1.19
C GLY A 135 -5.52 4.32 -0.15
N LYS A 136 -5.33 3.35 0.74
CA LYS A 136 -6.34 3.01 1.77
C LYS A 136 -6.55 4.08 2.84
N LYS A 137 -5.46 4.69 3.31
CA LYS A 137 -5.46 5.66 4.42
C LYS A 137 -5.03 7.07 4.02
N PHE A 138 -4.33 7.21 2.92
CA PHE A 138 -3.74 8.46 2.49
C PHE A 138 -3.93 8.65 0.99
N THR A 139 -4.05 9.91 0.61
CA THR A 139 -4.08 10.38 -0.77
C THR A 139 -2.85 11.22 -1.03
N ALA A 140 -2.12 10.91 -2.10
CA ALA A 140 -1.07 11.76 -2.64
C ALA A 140 -1.63 12.58 -3.80
N THR A 141 -1.35 13.88 -3.82
CA THR A 141 -1.77 14.78 -4.89
C THR A 141 -0.58 15.57 -5.41
N PHE A 142 -0.42 15.56 -6.72
CA PHE A 142 0.47 16.42 -7.47
C PHE A 142 -0.35 17.49 -8.17
N ASP A 143 0.04 18.75 -8.05
CA ASP A 143 -0.68 19.93 -8.58
C ASP A 143 0.02 20.60 -9.77
N GLY A 144 0.87 19.85 -10.48
CA GLY A 144 1.70 20.37 -11.57
C GLY A 144 3.07 20.87 -11.10
N SER A 145 3.24 21.12 -9.79
CA SER A 145 4.49 21.66 -9.25
C SER A 145 4.98 20.95 -7.98
N ALA A 146 4.07 20.65 -7.06
CA ALA A 146 4.36 20.16 -5.73
C ALA A 146 3.54 18.91 -5.38
N TRP A 147 4.09 18.13 -4.44
CA TRP A 147 3.40 16.97 -3.87
C TRP A 147 2.82 17.32 -2.51
N SER A 148 1.55 17.02 -2.32
CA SER A 148 0.86 17.05 -1.03
C SER A 148 0.33 15.66 -0.67
N THR A 149 0.16 15.40 0.63
CA THR A 149 -0.39 14.12 1.13
C THR A 149 -1.37 14.37 2.25
N THR A 150 -2.58 13.86 2.08
CA THR A 150 -3.72 14.05 3.00
C THR A 150 -4.20 12.70 3.51
N LYS A 151 -4.69 12.64 4.75
CA LYS A 151 -5.31 11.44 5.31
C LYS A 151 -6.76 11.36 4.80
N ASN A 152 -7.18 10.18 4.37
CA ASN A 152 -8.54 9.93 3.86
C ASN A 152 -9.59 10.06 4.96
#